data_AF-A0A847UWH9-F1
#
_entry.id   AF-A0A847UWH9-F1
#
_cell.length_a   1.000
_cell.length_b   1.000
_cell.length_c   1.000
_cell.angle_alpha   90.00
_cell.angle_beta   90.00
_cell.angle_gamma   90.00
#
_symmetry.space_group_name_H-M   'P 1'
#
loop_
_entity.id
_entity.type
_entity.pdbx_description
1 polymer ?
#
loop_
_entity_poly.entity_id
_entity_poly.type
_entity_poly.pdbx_seq_one_letter_code
_entity_poly.pdbx_strand_id
1 'polypeptide(L)'
;MSLFLDDLEATDQMLDHPLMSKELVKAHARSRAWIKANSQALQEAGWTVEELYLIGTLPYPYSEWGPGWLTLWNNEKCDPRLGSRGCIEFVLHEGGGDVVQTCWLDKKFLN
;
A
#
# COMPACT_ATOMS: atom_id res chain seq x y z
N MET A 1 -0.34 -21.89 -3.24
CA MET A 1 -0.08 -20.44 -3.24
C MET A 1 -1.41 -19.76 -3.53
N SER A 2 -1.80 -18.74 -2.78
CA SER A 2 -3.06 -18.02 -3.00
C SER A 2 -2.88 -17.03 -4.16
N LEU A 3 -3.89 -16.85 -5.01
CA LEU A 3 -3.88 -15.90 -6.14
C LEU A 3 -3.35 -14.51 -5.73
N PHE A 4 -3.75 -14.02 -4.56
CA PHE A 4 -3.27 -12.76 -3.99
C PHE A 4 -1.74 -12.68 -3.84
N LEU A 5 -1.08 -13.77 -3.40
CA LEU A 5 0.36 -13.76 -3.22
C LEU A 5 1.08 -13.82 -4.57
N ASP A 6 0.55 -14.59 -5.52
CA ASP A 6 1.09 -14.65 -6.88
C ASP A 6 1.01 -13.28 -7.56
N ASP A 7 -0.13 -12.60 -7.44
CA ASP A 7 -0.35 -11.24 -7.92
C ASP A 7 0.57 -10.24 -7.23
N LEU A 8 0.76 -10.37 -5.90
CA LEU A 8 1.67 -9.52 -5.14
C LEU A 8 3.11 -9.69 -5.61
N GLU A 9 3.54 -10.91 -5.95
CA GLU A 9 4.86 -11.18 -6.49
C GLU A 9 5.02 -10.61 -7.91
N ALA A 10 3.96 -10.61 -8.72
CA ALA A 10 3.98 -10.01 -10.05
C ALA A 10 4.20 -8.48 -10.05
N THR A 11 3.95 -7.80 -8.92
CA THR A 11 4.21 -6.35 -8.81
C THR A 11 5.68 -5.97 -8.96
N ASP A 12 6.62 -6.91 -8.84
CA ASP A 12 8.05 -6.67 -9.10
C ASP A 12 8.29 -6.16 -10.54
N GLN A 13 7.44 -6.56 -11.51
CA GLN A 13 7.53 -6.10 -12.90
C GLN A 13 7.32 -4.59 -13.04
N MET A 14 6.65 -3.95 -12.07
CA MET A 14 6.40 -2.51 -12.09
C MET A 14 7.68 -1.71 -11.79
N LEU A 15 8.69 -2.32 -11.17
CA LEU A 15 9.95 -1.66 -10.81
C LEU A 15 10.77 -1.24 -12.03
N ASP A 16 10.54 -1.86 -13.19
CA ASP A 16 11.20 -1.52 -14.45
C ASP A 16 10.62 -0.25 -15.10
N HIS A 17 9.55 0.32 -14.55
CA HIS A 17 8.91 1.50 -15.12
C HIS A 17 9.84 2.74 -15.01
N PRO A 18 10.02 3.55 -16.08
CA PRO A 18 10.98 4.67 -16.09
C PRO A 18 10.76 5.76 -15.02
N LEU A 19 9.58 5.77 -14.40
CA LEU A 19 9.20 6.73 -13.35
C LEU A 19 9.47 6.20 -11.93
N MET A 20 10.01 4.99 -11.79
CA MET A 20 10.35 4.43 -10.49
C MET A 20 11.57 5.14 -9.91
N SER A 21 11.30 6.02 -8.95
CA SER A 21 12.35 6.64 -8.14
C SER A 21 12.91 5.64 -7.12
N LYS A 22 14.13 5.90 -6.62
CA LYS A 22 14.74 5.08 -5.56
C LYS A 22 13.85 4.98 -4.31
N GLU A 23 13.12 6.04 -3.98
CA GLU A 23 12.21 6.07 -2.85
C GLU A 23 10.99 5.16 -3.07
N LEU A 24 10.46 5.13 -4.30
CA LEU A 24 9.33 4.26 -4.66
C LEU A 24 9.74 2.79 -4.66
N VAL A 25 10.94 2.46 -5.16
CA VAL A 25 11.49 1.09 -5.11
C VAL A 25 11.66 0.62 -3.66
N LYS A 26 12.17 1.50 -2.77
CA LYS A 26 12.31 1.20 -1.34
C LYS A 26 10.95 1.03 -0.66
N ALA A 27 9.98 1.88 -0.99
CA ALA A 27 8.63 1.81 -0.45
C ALA A 27 7.96 0.50 -0.87
N HIS A 28 8.09 0.11 -2.13
CA HIS A 28 7.59 -1.16 -2.67
C HIS A 28 8.17 -2.38 -1.93
N ALA A 29 9.49 -2.43 -1.74
CA ALA A 29 10.12 -3.54 -1.04
C ALA A 29 9.59 -3.70 0.40
N ARG A 30 9.43 -2.58 1.12
CA ARG A 30 8.93 -2.56 2.51
C ARG A 30 7.44 -2.88 2.59
N SER A 31 6.63 -2.25 1.74
CA SER A 31 5.19 -2.49 1.68
C SER A 31 4.88 -3.91 1.29
N ARG A 32 5.59 -4.49 0.31
CA ARG A 32 5.39 -5.86 -0.13
C ARG A 32 5.67 -6.87 0.98
N ALA A 33 6.76 -6.67 1.72
CA ALA A 33 7.09 -7.53 2.86
C ALA A 33 5.99 -7.48 3.94
N TRP A 34 5.50 -6.28 4.26
CA TRP A 34 4.41 -6.11 5.23
C TRP A 34 3.08 -6.67 4.72
N ILE A 35 2.70 -6.42 3.46
CA ILE A 35 1.47 -6.93 2.84
C ILE A 35 1.51 -8.45 2.77
N LYS A 36 2.65 -9.07 2.44
CA LYS A 36 2.81 -10.53 2.47
C LYS A 36 2.56 -11.09 3.86
N ALA A 37 3.11 -10.47 4.90
CA ALA A 37 2.92 -10.87 6.29
C ALA A 37 1.46 -10.70 6.77
N ASN A 38 0.72 -9.74 6.23
CA ASN A 38 -0.66 -9.43 6.58
C ASN A 38 -1.69 -9.90 5.53
N SER A 39 -1.26 -10.73 4.58
CA SER A 39 -2.02 -11.05 3.37
C SER A 39 -3.38 -11.67 3.64
N GLN A 40 -3.50 -12.53 4.65
CA GLN A 40 -4.79 -13.13 5.02
C GLN A 40 -5.79 -12.07 5.49
N ALA A 41 -5.40 -11.22 6.45
CA ALA A 41 -6.27 -10.21 7.01
C ALA A 41 -6.65 -9.12 5.98
N LEU A 42 -5.73 -8.78 5.08
CA LEU A 42 -6.02 -7.87 3.96
C LEU A 42 -7.05 -8.46 2.99
N GLN A 43 -6.93 -9.75 2.65
CA GLN A 43 -7.91 -10.44 1.80
C GLN A 43 -9.28 -10.54 2.48
N GLU A 44 -9.33 -10.88 3.78
CA GLU A 44 -10.57 -10.92 4.56
C GLU A 44 -11.25 -9.54 4.66
N ALA A 45 -10.45 -8.47 4.70
CA ALA A 45 -10.93 -7.09 4.66
C ALA A 45 -11.43 -6.66 3.26
N GLY A 46 -11.04 -7.39 2.21
CA GLY A 46 -11.47 -7.16 0.84
C GLY A 46 -10.47 -6.42 -0.05
N TRP A 47 -9.23 -6.21 0.40
CA TRP A 47 -8.17 -5.64 -0.42
C TRP A 47 -7.77 -6.58 -1.55
N THR A 48 -7.64 -6.02 -2.75
CA THR A 48 -6.96 -6.69 -3.87
C THR A 48 -5.54 -6.14 -4.06
N VAL A 49 -4.67 -6.89 -4.73
CA VAL A 49 -3.35 -6.36 -5.12
C VAL A 49 -3.48 -5.16 -6.06
N GLU A 50 -4.54 -5.14 -6.88
CA GLU A 50 -4.86 -4.01 -7.74
C GLU A 50 -5.13 -2.73 -6.93
N GLU A 51 -5.90 -2.81 -5.85
CA GLU A 51 -6.15 -1.67 -4.96
C GLU A 51 -4.89 -1.28 -4.17
N LEU A 52 -4.00 -2.23 -3.89
CA LEU A 52 -2.75 -1.97 -3.17
C LEU A 52 -1.67 -1.31 -4.04
N TYR A 53 -1.60 -1.64 -5.33
CA TYR A 53 -0.49 -1.23 -6.21
C TYR A 53 -0.89 -0.70 -7.59
N LEU A 54 -2.09 -0.97 -8.08
CA LEU A 54 -2.54 -0.72 -9.46
C LEU A 54 -3.76 0.23 -9.54
N ILE A 55 -3.86 1.25 -8.69
CA ILE A 55 -4.98 2.20 -8.78
C ILE A 55 -4.78 3.14 -9.99
N GLY A 56 -5.32 2.70 -11.12
CA GLY A 56 -5.70 3.55 -12.23
C GLY A 56 -5.42 2.94 -13.60
N THR A 57 -6.49 2.82 -14.38
CA THR A 57 -6.47 2.61 -15.84
C THR A 57 -5.84 3.78 -16.63
N LEU A 58 -5.34 4.81 -15.93
CA LEU A 58 -4.73 6.00 -16.51
C LEU A 58 -3.21 5.97 -16.29
N PRO A 59 -2.41 6.43 -17.26
CA PRO A 59 -0.98 6.61 -17.06
C PRO A 59 -0.71 7.68 -16.00
N TYR A 60 0.37 7.50 -15.24
CA TYR A 60 0.93 8.51 -14.35
C TYR A 60 1.03 9.88 -15.06
N PRO A 61 0.72 11.01 -14.41
CA PRO A 61 0.46 11.21 -12.97
C PRO A 61 -1.04 11.19 -12.59
N TYR A 62 -1.92 10.77 -13.48
CA TYR A 62 -3.37 10.86 -13.27
C TYR A 62 -3.97 9.65 -12.53
N SER A 63 -3.21 8.56 -12.41
CA SER A 63 -3.48 7.43 -11.52
C SER A 63 -2.91 7.71 -10.14
N GLU A 64 -3.75 7.62 -9.11
CA GLU A 64 -3.29 7.67 -7.73
C GLU A 64 -2.49 6.40 -7.44
N TRP A 65 -1.24 6.52 -7.01
CA TRP A 65 -0.47 5.35 -6.64
C TRP A 65 -1.15 4.68 -5.45
N GLY A 66 -1.41 3.38 -5.55
CA GLY A 66 -1.98 2.61 -4.46
C GLY A 66 -1.14 2.68 -3.17
N PRO A 67 -1.70 2.31 -2.00
CA PRO A 67 -1.02 2.40 -0.70
C PRO A 67 0.37 1.75 -0.66
N GLY A 68 0.62 0.73 -1.48
CA GLY A 68 1.91 0.05 -1.59
C GLY A 68 3.07 0.94 -2.05
N TRP A 69 2.78 2.13 -2.58
CA TRP A 69 3.78 3.07 -3.10
C TRP A 69 4.01 4.29 -2.21
N LEU A 70 3.27 4.43 -1.12
CA LEU A 70 3.39 5.59 -0.23
C LEU A 70 4.78 5.66 0.41
N THR A 71 5.44 6.81 0.35
CA THR A 71 6.78 6.97 0.95
C THR A 71 6.76 6.89 2.49
N LEU A 72 5.59 6.82 3.12
CA LEU A 72 5.41 6.50 4.53
C LEU A 72 6.05 5.17 4.93
N TRP A 73 6.10 4.17 4.01
CA TRP A 73 6.82 2.91 4.24
C TRP A 73 8.32 3.14 4.50
N ASN A 74 8.89 4.24 4.00
CA ASN A 74 10.30 4.56 4.18
C ASN A 74 10.59 5.28 5.50
N ASN A 75 9.57 5.80 6.18
CA ASN A 75 9.73 6.58 7.40
C ASN A 75 9.95 5.67 8.61
N GLU A 76 11.08 5.83 9.29
CA GLU A 76 11.47 5.00 10.45
C GLU A 76 10.63 5.28 11.71
N LYS A 77 9.94 6.42 11.75
CA LYS A 77 8.99 6.77 12.82
C LYS A 77 7.57 6.33 12.54
N CYS A 78 7.36 5.66 11.41
CA CYS A 78 6.06 5.19 10.96
C CYS A 78 5.90 3.71 11.29
N ASP A 79 4.87 3.37 12.05
CA ASP A 79 4.48 2.00 12.32
C ASP A 79 3.17 1.66 11.56
N PRO A 80 3.24 0.92 10.45
CA PRO A 80 2.06 0.49 9.70
C PRO A 80 1.35 -0.66 10.42
N ARG A 81 0.03 -0.54 10.59
CA ARG A 81 -0.82 -1.55 11.20
C ARG A 81 -2.14 -1.72 10.47
N LEU A 82 -2.82 -2.82 10.74
CA LEU A 82 -4.21 -3.01 10.35
C LEU A 82 -5.11 -2.27 11.35
N GLY A 83 -5.85 -1.28 10.85
CA GLY A 83 -6.84 -0.55 11.62
C GLY A 83 -8.18 -1.28 11.69
N SER A 84 -9.15 -0.60 12.31
CA SER A 84 -10.52 -1.14 12.39
C SER A 84 -11.12 -1.35 10.99
N ARG A 85 -11.86 -2.44 10.79
CA ARG A 85 -12.44 -2.81 9.48
C ARG A 85 -11.40 -3.12 8.39
N GLY A 86 -10.15 -3.37 8.76
CA GLY A 86 -9.10 -3.80 7.84
C GLY A 86 -8.54 -2.71 6.95
N CYS A 87 -8.68 -1.43 7.32
CA CYS A 87 -7.93 -0.34 6.72
C CYS A 87 -6.44 -0.46 7.05
N ILE A 88 -5.59 0.19 6.25
CA ILE A 88 -4.16 0.30 6.56
C ILE A 88 -3.94 1.65 7.27
N GLU A 89 -3.43 1.61 8.49
CA GLU A 89 -3.10 2.79 9.27
C GLU A 89 -1.58 2.96 9.35
N PHE A 90 -1.09 4.14 9.01
CA PHE A 90 0.29 4.56 9.23
C PHE A 90 0.33 5.43 10.48
N VAL A 91 0.93 4.92 11.56
CA VAL A 91 1.06 5.66 12.83
C VAL A 91 2.42 6.34 12.86
N LEU A 92 2.44 7.67 12.81
CA LEU A 92 3.63 8.50 12.88
C LEU A 92 3.82 8.99 14.31
N HIS A 93 4.89 8.56 14.96
CA HIS A 93 5.24 9.00 16.31
C HIS A 93 6.01 10.33 16.25
N GLU A 94 5.33 11.45 16.48
CA GLU A 94 5.91 12.78 16.53
C GLU A 94 6.10 13.25 17.98
N GLY A 95 6.97 14.25 18.19
CA GLY A 95 7.28 14.75 19.55
C GLY A 95 6.07 15.35 20.28
N GLY A 96 4.99 15.67 19.56
CA GLY A 96 3.72 16.17 20.11
C GLY A 96 2.61 15.11 20.23
N GLY A 97 2.86 13.85 19.84
CA GLY A 97 1.87 12.77 19.84
C GLY A 97 1.85 11.96 18.54
N ASP A 98 0.89 11.05 18.45
CA ASP A 98 0.74 10.15 17.30
C ASP A 98 -0.17 10.77 16.24
N VAL A 99 0.31 10.80 14.99
CA VAL A 99 -0.50 11.15 13.81
C VAL A 99 -0.82 9.87 13.05
N VAL A 100 -2.11 9.57 12.90
CA VAL A 100 -2.57 8.37 12.17
C VAL A 100 -3.08 8.76 10.79
N GLN A 101 -2.45 8.23 9.74
CA GLN A 101 -2.93 8.35 8.37
C GLN A 101 -3.58 7.03 7.94
N THR A 102 -4.83 7.07 7.47
CA THR A 102 -5.60 5.86 7.16
C THR A 102 -5.87 5.74 5.66
N CYS A 103 -5.48 4.62 5.07
CA CYS A 103 -5.87 4.19 3.74
C CYS A 103 -7.14 3.34 3.83
N TRP A 104 -8.23 3.87 3.29
CA TRP A 104 -9.54 3.22 3.28
C TRP A 104 -9.71 2.38 2.03
N LEU A 105 -10.42 1.26 2.17
CA LEU A 105 -10.87 0.42 1.06
C LEU A 105 -12.15 0.96 0.38
N ASP A 106 -12.71 2.07 0.86
CA ASP A 106 -14.10 2.44 0.57
C ASP A 106 -14.34 2.68 -0.93
N LYS A 107 -15.17 1.83 -1.54
CA LYS A 107 -15.52 1.84 -2.97
C LYS A 107 -16.59 2.88 -3.32
N LYS A 108 -16.98 3.74 -2.37
CA LYS A 108 -18.08 4.69 -2.50
C LYS A 108 -17.57 6.12 -2.53
N PHE A 109 -17.08 6.57 -3.69
CA PHE A 109 -16.80 7.99 -3.90
C PHE A 109 -17.86 8.72 -4.73
N LEU A 110 -18.85 8.02 -5.30
CA LEU A 110 -19.98 8.63 -5.99
C LEU A 110 -21.24 7.79 -5.77
N ASN A 111 -22.09 8.19 -4.83
CA ASN A 111 -23.53 7.94 -4.87
C ASN A 111 -24.22 9.28 -5.14
#